data_AF-A0A3A9BN18-F1
#
_entry.id   AF-A0A3A9BN18-F1
#
_cell.length_a   1.000
_cell.length_b   1.000
_cell.length_c   1.000
_cell.angle_alpha   90.00
_cell.angle_beta   90.00
_cell.angle_gamma   90.00
#
_symmetry.space_group_name_H-M   'P 1'
#
loop_
_entity.id
_entity.type
_entity.pdbx_description
1 polymer ?
#
loop_
_entity_poly.entity_id
_entity_poly.type
_entity_poly.pdbx_seq_one_letter_code
_entity_poly.pdbx_strand_id
1 'polypeptide(L)'
;MKSEQELFWEEVQKIQYSVVNVFLLKMSKYNDMSMLLNDVTYETIYNLMELIDGLRNINIKGEILNLPSGNRINSNIYLHDCCEEYLDCSDI
;
A
#
# COMPACT_ATOMS: atom_id res chain seq x y z
N MET A 1 -13.50 -8.86 -21.22
CA MET A 1 -12.60 -7.80 -20.72
C MET A 1 -12.97 -7.60 -19.27
N LYS A 2 -12.01 -7.63 -18.34
CA LYS A 2 -12.31 -7.25 -16.95
C LYS A 2 -12.59 -5.76 -16.90
N SER A 3 -13.53 -5.35 -16.06
CA SER A 3 -13.78 -3.94 -15.78
C SER A 3 -12.57 -3.32 -15.07
N GLU A 4 -12.43 -1.99 -15.15
CA GLU A 4 -11.39 -1.25 -14.44
C GLU A 4 -11.45 -1.49 -12.92
N GLN A 5 -12.66 -1.65 -12.39
CA GLN A 5 -12.89 -1.98 -10.97
C GLN A 5 -12.38 -3.38 -10.62
N GLU A 6 -12.61 -4.37 -11.47
CA GLU A 6 -12.10 -5.73 -11.26
C GLU A 6 -10.57 -5.76 -11.28
N LEU A 7 -9.94 -5.03 -12.22
CA LEU A 7 -8.48 -4.91 -12.28
C LEU A 7 -7.91 -4.29 -11.00
N PHE A 8 -8.55 -3.23 -10.49
CA PHE A 8 -8.18 -2.62 -9.21
C PHE A 8 -8.26 -3.61 -8.04
N TRP A 9 -9.39 -4.29 -7.88
CA TRP A 9 -9.58 -5.23 -6.77
C TRP A 9 -8.66 -6.45 -6.85
N GLU A 10 -8.29 -6.89 -8.05
CA GLU A 10 -7.29 -7.94 -8.22
C GLU A 10 -5.91 -7.52 -7.75
N GLU A 11 -5.48 -6.28 -8.01
CA GLU A 11 -4.22 -5.79 -7.46
C GLU A 11 -4.29 -5.66 -5.94
N VAL A 12 -5.40 -5.16 -5.38
CA VAL A 12 -5.60 -5.13 -3.92
C VAL A 12 -5.51 -6.53 -3.31
N GLN A 13 -6.14 -7.53 -3.93
CA GLN A 13 -6.06 -8.93 -3.47
C GLN A 13 -4.63 -9.47 -3.54
N LYS A 14 -3.88 -9.18 -4.61
CA LYS A 14 -2.48 -9.58 -4.75
C LYS A 14 -1.60 -8.94 -3.69
N ILE A 15 -1.83 -7.67 -3.35
CA ILE A 15 -1.13 -6.97 -2.28
C ILE A 15 -1.33 -7.70 -0.96
N GLN A 16 -2.59 -7.92 -0.55
CA GLN A 16 -2.90 -8.62 0.69
C GLN A 16 -2.27 -10.02 0.73
N TYR A 17 -2.41 -10.79 -0.36
CA TYR A 17 -1.84 -12.14 -0.45
C TYR A 17 -0.30 -12.12 -0.32
N SER A 18 0.37 -11.22 -1.02
CA SER A 18 1.82 -11.08 -0.99
C SER A 18 2.31 -10.72 0.41
N VAL A 19 1.73 -9.68 1.02
CA VAL A 19 2.12 -9.21 2.36
C VAL A 19 1.93 -10.33 3.39
N VAL A 20 0.74 -10.95 3.45
CA VAL A 20 0.47 -12.04 4.41
C VAL A 20 1.50 -13.16 4.27
N ASN A 21 1.79 -13.62 3.05
CA ASN A 21 2.74 -14.71 2.85
C ASN A 21 4.17 -14.32 3.23
N VAL A 22 4.61 -13.10 2.91
CA VAL A 22 5.94 -12.61 3.31
C VAL A 22 6.07 -12.57 4.84
N PHE A 23 5.06 -12.07 5.54
CA PHE A 23 5.11 -11.95 7.00
C PHE A 23 4.88 -13.27 7.74
N LEU A 24 4.13 -14.21 7.17
CA LEU A 24 4.06 -15.58 7.70
C LEU A 24 5.46 -16.23 7.73
N LEU A 25 6.28 -16.00 6.70
CA LEU A 25 7.66 -16.51 6.65
C LEU A 25 8.60 -15.80 7.62
N LYS A 26 8.30 -14.55 7.98
CA LYS A 26 9.11 -13.72 8.90
C LYS A 26 8.60 -13.74 10.34
N MET A 27 7.45 -14.34 10.62
CA MET A 27 6.76 -14.25 11.91
C MET A 27 7.65 -14.63 13.10
N SER A 28 8.54 -15.61 12.92
CA SER A 28 9.48 -16.05 13.96
C SER A 28 10.54 -15.00 14.35
N LYS A 29 10.72 -13.94 13.55
CA LYS A 29 11.62 -12.81 13.85
C LYS A 29 11.00 -11.78 14.79
N TYR A 30 9.68 -11.83 14.97
CA TYR A 30 8.95 -10.88 15.79
C TYR A 30 8.78 -11.43 17.19
N ASN A 31 9.27 -10.67 18.18
CA ASN A 31 9.09 -11.00 19.60
C ASN A 31 7.84 -10.33 20.19
N ASP A 32 7.24 -9.39 19.46
CA ASP A 32 6.03 -8.68 19.83
C ASP A 32 5.05 -8.70 18.66
N MET A 33 3.80 -9.06 18.97
CA MET A 33 2.72 -9.09 18.00
C MET A 33 2.40 -7.69 17.47
N SER A 34 2.53 -6.65 18.30
CA SER A 34 2.28 -5.27 17.86
C SER A 34 3.28 -4.82 16.80
N MET A 35 4.56 -5.19 16.93
CA MET A 35 5.57 -4.93 15.89
C MET A 35 5.22 -5.65 14.57
N LEU A 36 4.83 -6.93 14.64
CA LEU A 36 4.42 -7.69 13.46
C LEU A 36 3.23 -7.03 12.76
N LEU A 37 2.21 -6.62 13.52
CA LEU A 37 1.02 -6.00 12.96
C LEU A 37 1.34 -4.64 12.34
N ASN A 38 2.17 -3.82 12.99
CA ASN A 38 2.61 -2.54 12.43
C ASN A 38 3.29 -2.76 11.08
N ASP A 39 4.28 -3.65 10.98
CA ASP A 39 4.98 -3.90 9.72
C ASP A 39 4.08 -4.49 8.62
N VAL A 40 3.19 -5.42 8.98
CA VAL A 40 2.19 -5.98 8.04
C VAL A 40 1.30 -4.85 7.50
N THR A 41 0.83 -3.96 8.36
CA THR A 41 -0.03 -2.84 7.95
C THR A 41 0.74 -1.77 7.18
N TYR A 42 1.98 -1.48 7.58
CA TYR A 42 2.89 -0.58 6.88
C TYR A 42 3.08 -1.05 5.44
N GLU A 43 3.49 -2.30 5.24
CA GLU A 43 3.69 -2.87 3.91
C GLU A 43 2.39 -2.87 3.11
N THR A 44 1.27 -3.24 3.72
CA THR A 44 -0.04 -3.20 3.03
C THR A 44 -0.37 -1.79 2.54
N ILE A 45 -0.21 -0.77 3.39
CA ILE A 45 -0.50 0.63 3.04
C ILE A 45 0.49 1.13 1.97
N TYR A 46 1.79 0.87 2.15
CA TYR A 46 2.83 1.24 1.19
C TYR A 46 2.54 0.67 -0.20
N ASN A 47 2.23 -0.63 -0.27
CA ASN A 47 1.91 -1.32 -1.51
C ASN A 47 0.63 -0.75 -2.17
N LEU A 48 -0.36 -0.34 -1.37
CA LEU A 48 -1.56 0.34 -1.88
C LEU A 48 -1.23 1.74 -2.42
N MET A 49 -0.33 2.49 -1.77
CA MET A 49 0.12 3.79 -2.27
C MET A 49 0.88 3.64 -3.59
N GLU A 50 1.76 2.64 -3.73
CA GLU A 50 2.42 2.35 -5.02
C GLU A 50 1.43 2.00 -6.14
N LEU A 51 0.31 1.32 -5.80
CA LEU A 51 -0.75 1.05 -6.76
C LEU A 51 -1.46 2.34 -7.20
N ILE A 52 -1.76 3.24 -6.26
CA ILE A 52 -2.37 4.55 -6.56
C ILE A 52 -1.40 5.41 -7.39
N ASP A 53 -0.11 5.39 -7.08
CA ASP A 53 0.94 6.11 -7.81
C ASP A 53 1.16 5.57 -9.23
N GLY A 54 0.68 4.34 -9.50
CA GLY A 54 0.79 3.65 -10.78
C GLY A 54 2.11 2.91 -10.99
N LEU A 55 2.79 2.56 -9.90
CA LEU A 55 4.06 1.82 -9.92
C LEU A 55 3.85 0.30 -9.93
N ARG A 56 2.76 -0.20 -9.35
CA ARG A 56 2.46 -1.65 -9.32
C ARG A 56 1.87 -2.19 -10.60
N ASN A 57 1.02 -1.40 -11.25
CA ASN A 57 0.36 -1.80 -12.48
C ASN A 57 0.26 -0.59 -13.40
N ILE A 58 0.92 -0.68 -14.56
CA ILE A 58 0.99 0.41 -15.55
C ILE A 58 -0.38 0.86 -16.07
N ASN A 59 -1.42 0.05 -15.89
CA ASN A 59 -2.78 0.35 -16.34
C ASN A 59 -3.64 0.98 -15.24
N ILE A 60 -3.15 1.06 -13.99
CA ILE A 60 -3.89 1.59 -12.85
C ILE A 60 -3.09 2.74 -12.29
N LYS A 61 -3.71 3.92 -12.26
CA LYS A 61 -3.21 5.08 -11.53
C LYS A 61 -4.40 5.81 -10.91
N GLY A 62 -4.35 6.01 -9.62
CA GLY A 62 -5.39 6.68 -8.86
C GLY A 62 -5.08 8.15 -8.63
N GLU A 63 -6.13 8.96 -8.48
CA GLU A 63 -6.03 10.34 -8.04
C GLU A 63 -6.84 10.50 -6.76
N ILE A 64 -6.21 11.01 -5.71
CA ILE A 64 -6.93 11.36 -4.48
C ILE A 64 -7.31 12.83 -4.55
N LEU A 65 -8.60 13.11 -4.56
CA LEU A 65 -9.14 14.47 -4.68
C LEU A 65 -9.51 15.03 -3.31
N ASN A 66 -9.00 16.21 -3.00
CA ASN A 66 -9.56 17.04 -1.94
C ASN A 66 -10.87 17.64 -2.46
N LEU A 67 -12.02 17.09 -2.04
CA LEU A 67 -13.33 17.49 -2.57
C LEU A 67 -13.64 19.00 -2.43
N PRO A 68 -13.33 19.68 -1.31
CA PRO A 68 -13.58 21.12 -1.21
C PRO A 68 -12.82 21.98 -2.22
N SER A 69 -11.55 21.64 -2.50
CA SER A 69 -10.71 22.44 -3.41
C SER A 69 -10.66 21.90 -4.84
N GLY A 70 -11.06 20.65 -5.05
CA GLY A 70 -10.87 19.93 -6.32
C GLY A 70 -9.42 19.54 -6.60
N ASN A 71 -8.48 19.86 -5.72
CA ASN A 71 -7.06 19.60 -5.95
C ASN A 71 -6.72 18.12 -5.76
N ARG A 72 -5.83 17.60 -6.62
CA ARG A 72 -5.23 16.27 -6.48
C ARG A 72 -4.14 16.30 -5.42
N ILE A 73 -4.28 15.48 -4.39
CA ILE A 73 -3.33 15.34 -3.28
C ILE A 73 -2.00 14.78 -3.78
N ASN A 74 -2.05 13.77 -4.65
CA ASN A 74 -0.88 13.11 -5.23
C ASN A 74 -0.47 13.70 -6.60
N SER A 75 -0.59 15.02 -6.77
CA SER A 75 -0.28 15.68 -8.07
C SER A 75 1.21 15.80 -8.37
N ASN A 76 2.05 16.01 -7.35
CA ASN A 76 3.49 16.28 -7.49
C ASN A 76 4.34 15.45 -6.53
N ILE A 77 3.74 14.46 -5.88
CA ILE A 77 4.39 13.58 -4.91
C ILE A 77 3.98 12.15 -5.24
N TYR A 78 4.85 11.21 -4.89
CA TYR A 78 4.45 9.82 -4.77
C TYR A 78 3.98 9.57 -3.33
N LEU A 79 2.80 8.98 -3.19
CA LEU A 79 2.22 8.73 -1.88
C LEU A 79 3.02 7.70 -1.08
N HIS A 80 3.64 6.73 -1.75
CA HIS A 80 4.43 5.70 -1.07
C HIS A 80 5.70 6.28 -0.42
N ASP A 81 6.33 7.30 -1.03
CA ASP A 81 7.47 8.01 -0.43
C ASP A 81 7.10 8.64 0.92
N CYS A 82 5.83 9.05 1.09
CA CYS A 82 5.35 9.65 2.32
C CYS A 82 5.12 8.61 3.44
N CYS A 83 5.03 7.32 3.13
CA CYS A 83 4.77 6.29 4.14
C CYS A 83 5.86 6.27 5.22
N GLU A 84 7.12 6.49 4.84
CA GLU A 84 8.26 6.53 5.77
C GLU A 84 8.15 7.68 6.80
N GLU A 85 7.51 8.79 6.42
CA GLU A 85 7.36 9.96 7.29
C GLU A 85 6.18 9.83 8.26
N TYR A 86 5.14 9.07 7.90
CA TYR A 86 3.85 9.09 8.58
C TYR A 86 3.46 7.77 9.25
N LEU A 87 4.07 6.64 8.89
CA LEU A 87 3.70 5.32 9.38
C LEU A 87 4.83 4.70 10.20
N ASP A 88 4.46 4.02 11.28
CA ASP A 88 5.41 3.24 12.08
C ASP A 88 5.74 1.91 11.39
N CYS A 89 7.02 1.57 11.35
CA CYS A 89 7.54 0.27 10.95
C CYS A 89 8.70 -0.10 11.88
N SER A 90 8.90 -1.38 12.14
CA SER A 90 9.97 -1.86 13.00
C SER A 90 11.31 -1.98 12.28
N ASP A 91 12.42 -1.85 13.02
CA ASP A 91 13.78 -2.00 12.50
C ASP A 91 14.24 -3.47 12.38
N ILE A 92 13.31 -4.43 12.27
CA ILE A 92 13.57 -5.89 12.35
C ILE A 92 14.27 -6.48 11.12
#